data_AF-A0A2T1G0X9-F1
#
_entry.id   AF-A0A2T1G0X9-F1
#
_cell.length_a   1.000
_cell.length_b   1.000
_cell.length_c   1.000
_cell.angle_alpha   90.00
_cell.angle_beta   90.00
_cell.angle_gamma   90.00
#
_symmetry.space_group_name_H-M   'P 1'
#
loop_
_entity.id
_entity.type
_entity.pdbx_description
1 polymer ?
#
loop_
_entity_poly.entity_id
_entity_poly.type
_entity_poly.pdbx_seq_one_letter_code
_entity_poly.pdbx_strand_id
1 'polypeptide(L)' 'MLNSPLQSLYPHNRKVSFIGGEGIVRSSSFEGGTWKYLVEMPLAPVMPKFGRIGAETIVLLDEVELAAIGN' A
#
# COMPACT_ATOMS: atom_id res chain seq x y z
N MET A 1 -28.54 -8.09 -1.88
CA MET A 1 -27.60 -7.32 -2.73
C MET A 1 -26.64 -6.64 -1.77
N LEU A 2 -25.38 -7.10 -1.68
CA LEU A 2 -24.39 -6.38 -0.88
C LEU A 2 -24.10 -5.06 -1.62
N ASN A 3 -24.36 -3.93 -0.97
CA ASN A 3 -23.97 -2.63 -1.49
C ASN A 3 -22.45 -2.66 -1.71
N SER A 4 -22.01 -2.54 -2.94
CA SER A 4 -20.59 -2.31 -3.23
C SER A 4 -20.16 -1.05 -2.45
N PRO A 5 -19.01 -1.07 -1.77
CA PRO A 5 -18.55 0.11 -1.03
C PRO A 5 -18.36 1.28 -1.97
N LEU A 6 -18.54 2.49 -1.44
CA LEU A 6 -18.61 3.77 -2.16
C LEU A 6 -17.27 4.26 -2.75
N GLN A 7 -16.42 3.36 -3.25
CA GLN A 7 -15.05 3.56 -3.76
C GLN A 7 -13.96 3.47 -2.67
N SER A 8 -12.76 3.08 -3.09
CA SER A 8 -11.58 3.00 -2.22
C SER A 8 -10.96 4.39 -2.03
N LEU A 9 -10.42 4.67 -0.83
CA LEU A 9 -9.83 5.97 -0.51
C LEU A 9 -8.50 6.23 -1.23
N TYR A 10 -7.80 5.17 -1.65
CA TYR A 10 -6.48 5.28 -2.27
C TYR A 10 -6.49 4.68 -3.69
N PRO A 11 -6.60 5.51 -4.75
CA PRO A 11 -6.59 5.00 -6.13
C PRO A 11 -5.22 4.46 -6.55
N HIS A 12 -5.18 3.76 -7.68
CA HIS A 12 -3.94 3.31 -8.32
C HIS A 12 -2.93 4.45 -8.49
N ASN A 13 -1.64 4.16 -8.29
CA ASN A 13 -0.51 5.10 -8.27
C ASN A 13 -0.54 6.16 -7.16
N ARG A 14 -1.44 6.06 -6.18
CA ARG A 14 -1.42 6.96 -5.02
C ARG A 14 -0.23 6.63 -4.12
N LYS A 15 0.55 7.65 -3.74
CA LYS A 15 1.58 7.53 -2.71
C LYS A 15 0.95 7.50 -1.31
N VAL A 16 1.34 6.52 -0.50
CA VAL A 16 0.83 6.31 0.86
C VAL A 16 1.98 6.04 1.84
N SER A 17 1.76 6.35 3.11
CA SER A 17 2.61 5.92 4.23
C SER A 17 1.87 4.92 5.11
N PHE A 18 2.63 4.07 5.80
CA PHE A 18 2.13 3.08 6.75
C PHE A 18 3.22 2.71 7.76
N ILE A 19 2.88 1.90 8.77
CA ILE A 19 3.86 1.38 9.73
C ILE A 19 4.81 0.43 8.99
N GLY A 20 6.00 0.92 8.63
CA GLY A 20 7.01 0.16 7.89
C GLY A 20 7.65 0.91 6.73
N GLY A 21 7.04 2.01 6.28
CA GLY A 21 7.61 2.87 5.24
C GLY A 21 6.57 3.62 4.41
N GLU A 22 6.97 3.96 3.20
CA GLU A 22 6.12 4.59 2.18
C GLU A 22 6.06 3.69 0.95
N GLY A 23 4.99 3.81 0.18
CA GLY A 23 4.85 3.07 -1.07
C GLY A 23 3.80 3.65 -2.01
N ILE A 24 3.56 2.94 -3.10
CA ILE A 24 2.63 3.31 -4.18
C ILE A 24 1.55 2.23 -4.28
N VAL A 25 0.27 2.64 -4.25
CA VAL A 25 -0.86 1.72 -4.44
C VAL A 25 -0.86 1.17 -5.86
N ARG A 26 -0.89 -0.17 -6.00
CA ARG A 26 -0.97 -0.88 -7.29
C ARG A 26 -2.33 -1.52 -7.53
N SER A 27 -3.08 -1.85 -6.49
CA SER A 27 -4.47 -2.27 -6.63
C SER A 27 -5.19 -2.17 -5.29
N SER A 28 -6.52 -2.23 -5.35
CA SER A 28 -7.36 -2.37 -4.16
C SER A 28 -8.48 -3.38 -4.41
N SER A 29 -8.81 -4.15 -3.38
CA SER A 29 -9.94 -5.08 -3.38
C SER A 29 -10.75 -4.88 -2.11
N PHE A 30 -12.07 -5.09 -2.20
CA PHE A 30 -12.93 -5.05 -1.02
C PHE A 30 -13.22 -6.48 -0.55
N GLU A 31 -12.67 -6.82 0.61
CA GLU A 31 -12.70 -8.17 1.16
C GLU A 31 -12.96 -8.12 2.66
N GLY A 32 -13.87 -8.95 3.16
CA GLY A 32 -14.13 -9.05 4.60
C GLY A 32 -14.68 -7.77 5.25
N GLY A 33 -15.30 -6.88 4.48
CA GLY A 33 -15.89 -5.64 5.01
C GLY A 33 -14.92 -4.45 5.09
N THR A 34 -13.70 -4.60 4.59
CA THR A 34 -12.70 -3.51 4.51
C THR A 34 -12.04 -3.47 3.13
N TRP A 35 -11.48 -2.32 2.76
CA TRP A 35 -10.60 -2.23 1.60
C TRP A 35 -9.21 -2.74 1.96
N LYS A 36 -8.67 -3.58 1.09
CA LYS A 36 -7.28 -4.05 1.11
C LYS A 36 -6.54 -3.44 -0.07
N TYR A 37 -5.27 -3.13 0.15
CA TYR A 37 -4.42 -2.44 -0.81
C TYR A 37 -3.11 -3.18 -1.01
N LEU A 38 -2.77 -3.45 -2.28
CA LEU A 38 -1.41 -3.84 -2.64
C LEU A 38 -0.57 -2.57 -2.80
N VAL A 39 0.44 -2.42 -1.97
CA VAL A 39 1.33 -1.27 -1.94
C VAL A 39 2.73 -1.73 -2.31
N GLU A 40 3.29 -1.15 -3.35
CA GLU A 40 4.67 -1.39 -3.78
C GLU A 40 5.60 -0.40 -3.06
N MET A 41 6.57 -0.93 -2.32
CA MET A 41 7.61 -0.12 -1.70
C MET A 41 8.75 0.12 -2.70
N PRO A 42 9.20 1.38 -2.87
CA PRO A 42 10.34 1.67 -3.71
C PRO A 42 11.60 0.98 -3.17
N LEU A 43 12.45 0.53 -4.08
CA LEU A 43 13.77 0.03 -3.73
C LEU A 43 14.55 1.13 -3.00
N ALA A 44 15.08 0.82 -1.82
CA ALA A 44 15.96 1.74 -1.12
C ALA A 44 17.17 2.03 -2.03
N PRO A 45 17.51 3.31 -2.30
CA PRO A 45 18.65 3.66 -3.16
C PRO A 45 19.99 3.21 -2.57
N VAL A 46 20.03 2.91 -1.27
CA VAL A 46 21.18 2.34 -0.57
C VAL A 46 20.79 0.98 -0.03
N MET A 47 21.34 -0.08 -0.63
CA MET A 47 21.30 -1.43 -0.08
C MET A 47 21.92 -1.38 1.33
N PRO A 48 21.19 -1.70 2.41
CA PRO A 48 21.76 -1.64 3.76
C PRO A 48 22.92 -2.63 3.86
N LYS A 49 24.05 -2.21 4.47
CA LYS A 49 25.29 -3.00 4.59
C LYS A 49 25.10 -4.36 5.28
N PHE A 50 23.97 -4.57 5.96
CA PHE A 50 23.48 -5.87 6.38
C PHE A 50 21.95 -5.93 6.25
N GLY A 51 21.43 -7.00 5.65
CA GLY A 51 20.19 -7.62 6.14
C GLY A 51 18.86 -7.39 5.42
N ARG A 52 18.81 -6.81 4.22
CA ARG A 52 17.62 -6.97 3.35
C ARG A 52 18.04 -7.17 1.89
N ILE A 53 17.93 -8.42 1.42
CA ILE A 53 17.95 -8.78 0.00
C ILE A 53 16.49 -8.78 -0.45
N GLY A 54 16.15 -7.97 -1.44
CA GLY A 54 14.82 -8.02 -2.05
C GLY A 54 14.64 -6.99 -3.16
N ALA A 55 14.08 -7.43 -4.28
CA ALA A 55 13.50 -6.58 -5.30
C ALA A 55 12.34 -5.74 -4.70
N GLU A 56 11.75 -4.86 -5.51
CA GLU A 56 10.50 -4.15 -5.18
C GLU A 56 9.57 -5.06 -4.36
N THR A 57 9.24 -4.63 -3.15
CA THR A 57 8.46 -5.46 -2.22
C THR A 57 7.03 -4.97 -2.24
N ILE A 58 6.10 -5.89 -2.51
CA ILE A 58 4.66 -5.62 -2.45
C ILE A 58 4.17 -6.06 -1.08
N VAL A 59 3.46 -5.18 -0.38
CA VAL A 59 2.78 -5.47 0.89
C VAL A 59 1.27 -5.36 0.70
N LEU A 60 0.52 -6.20 1.39
CA LEU A 60 -0.94 -6.16 1.45
C LEU A 60 -1.35 -5.53 2.79
N LEU A 61 -2.07 -4.40 2.74
CA LEU A 61 -2.44 -3.61 3.91
C LEU A 61 -3.94 -3.33 3.93
N ASP A 62 -4.52 -3.27 5.12
CA ASP A 62 -5.88 -2.79 5.32
C ASP A 62 -5.94 -1.26 5.19
N GLU A 63 -7.10 -0.72 4.80
CA GLU A 63 -7.31 0.73 4.61
C GLU A 63 -6.89 1.57 5.82
N VAL A 64 -7.12 1.06 7.02
CA VAL A 64 -6.80 1.73 8.29
C VAL A 64 -5.31 1.84 8.58
N GLU A 65 -4.48 1.04 7.89
CA GLU A 65 -3.02 1.07 8.04
C GLU A 65 -2.36 2.12 7.15
N LEU A 66 -3.11 2.71 6.22
CA LEU A 66 -2.62 3.66 5.25
C LEU A 66 -2.94 5.11 5.62
N ALA A 67 -2.02 6.01 5.26
CA ALA A 67 -2.25 7.44 5.23
C ALA A 67 -1.83 8.01 3.88
N ALA A 68 -2.59 8.97 3.35
CA ALA A 68 -2.23 9.65 2.11
C ALA A 68 -1.03 10.58 2.36
N ILE A 69 -0.03 10.52 1.50
CA ILE A 69 1.04 11.53 1.47
C ILE A 69 0.56 12.68 0.55
N GLY A 70 0.56 13.90 1.08
CA GLY A 70 0.25 15.12 0.33
C GLY A 70 1.34 15.44 -0.69
N ASN A 71 0.96 16.13 -1.79
CA ASN A 71 1.92 16.82 -2.64
C ASN A 71 2.39 18.11 -1.97
#